data_AF-I2C1V7-F1
#
_entry.id   AF-I2C1V7-F1
#
_cell.length_a   1.000
_cell.length_b   1.000
_cell.length_c   1.000
_cell.angle_alpha   90.00
_cell.angle_beta   90.00
_cell.angle_gamma   90.00
#
_symmetry.space_group_name_H-M   'P 1'
#
loop_
_entity.id
_entity.type
_entity.pdbx_description
1 polymer ?
#
loop_
_entity_poly.entity_id
_entity_poly.type
_entity_poly.pdbx_seq_one_letter_code
_entity_poly.pdbx_strand_id
1 'polypeptide(L)' 'MSFFVTIGENSVIAAGTVVTKDVPPNPVMAGNPGKVIKKI' A
#
# COMPACT_ATOMS: atom_id res chain seq x y z
N MET A 1 -7.27 13.81 12.85
CA MET A 1 -6.74 12.44 12.72
C MET A 1 -7.59 11.72 11.69
N SER A 2 -7.03 11.33 10.54
CA SER A 2 -7.77 10.50 9.56
C SER A 2 -7.65 9.04 9.98
N PHE A 3 -8.77 8.31 9.99
CA PHE A 3 -8.78 6.86 10.23
C PHE A 3 -8.65 6.04 8.94
N PHE A 4 -8.84 6.69 7.78
CA PHE A 4 -8.75 6.04 6.48
C PHE A 4 -7.35 6.20 5.90
N VAL A 5 -6.90 5.17 5.20
CA VAL A 5 -5.71 5.20 4.35
C VAL A 5 -6.13 5.40 2.90
N THR A 6 -5.37 6.21 2.18
CA THR A 6 -5.56 6.43 0.75
C THR A 6 -4.67 5.47 -0.03
N ILE A 7 -5.24 4.79 -1.03
CA ILE A 7 -4.48 3.96 -1.96
C ILE A 7 -4.40 4.70 -3.30
N GLY A 8 -3.17 5.03 -3.71
CA GLY A 8 -2.93 5.68 -4.99
C GLY A 8 -3.33 4.80 -6.18
N GLU A 9 -3.66 5.45 -7.29
CA GLU A 9 -4.06 4.79 -8.52
C GLU A 9 -2.99 3.80 -9.03
N ASN A 10 -3.43 2.71 -9.66
CA ASN A 10 -2.59 1.63 -10.19
C ASN A 10 -1.68 0.93 -9.14
N SER A 11 -1.96 1.08 -7.85
CA SER A 11 -1.27 0.31 -6.81
C SER A 11 -1.65 -1.16 -6.87
N VAL A 12 -0.67 -2.04 -6.64
CA VAL A 12 -0.89 -3.47 -6.43
C VAL A 12 -0.64 -3.82 -4.96
N ILE A 13 -1.66 -4.33 -4.29
CA ILE A 13 -1.58 -4.78 -2.89
C ILE A 13 -1.56 -6.31 -2.86
N ALA A 14 -0.47 -6.90 -2.37
CA ALA A 14 -0.36 -8.35 -2.27
C ALA A 14 -1.35 -8.92 -1.24
N ALA A 15 -1.81 -10.16 -1.45
CA ALA A 15 -2.70 -10.84 -0.51
C ALA A 15 -2.09 -10.90 0.90
N GLY A 16 -2.92 -10.66 1.92
CA GLY A 16 -2.48 -10.66 3.33
C GLY A 16 -1.70 -9.42 3.79
N THR A 17 -1.62 -8.37 2.97
CA THR A 17 -0.96 -7.12 3.35
C THR A 17 -1.78 -6.33 4.36
N VAL A 18 -1.14 -5.84 5.43
CA VAL A 18 -1.78 -4.92 6.39
C VAL A 18 -1.31 -3.50 6.10
N VAL A 19 -2.21 -2.68 5.56
CA VAL A 19 -1.94 -1.29 5.18
C VAL A 19 -2.17 -0.39 6.40
N THR A 20 -1.09 0.23 6.88
CA THR A 20 -1.12 1.10 8.08
C THR A 20 -0.86 2.58 7.78
N LYS A 21 -0.64 2.93 6.51
CA LYS A 21 -0.36 4.29 6.02
C LYS A 21 -0.71 4.41 4.54
N ASP A 22 -0.82 5.65 4.08
CA ASP A 22 -1.11 5.95 2.68
C ASP A 22 -0.11 5.28 1.72
N VAL A 23 -0.65 4.84 0.58
CA VAL A 23 0.09 4.15 -0.47
C VAL A 23 0.21 5.10 -1.67
N PRO A 24 1.44 5.38 -2.18
CA PRO A 24 1.63 6.23 -3.36
C PRO A 24 1.00 5.58 -4.61
N PRO A 25 0.86 6.28 -5.75
CA PRO A 25 0.41 5.67 -7.01
C PRO A 25 1.50 4.82 -7.67
N ASN A 26 1.10 3.76 -8.38
CA ASN A 26 1.96 2.78 -9.08
C ASN A 26 2.96 1.93 -8.23
N PRO A 27 2.81 1.66 -6.92
CA PRO A 27 3.69 0.72 -6.20
C PRO A 27 3.16 -0.72 -6.23
N VAL A 28 4.04 -1.67 -5.94
CA VAL A 28 3.67 -2.97 -5.37
C VAL A 28 3.99 -2.93 -3.88
N MET A 29 3.00 -3.20 -3.02
CA MET A 29 3.16 -3.29 -1.57
C MET A 29 2.86 -4.71 -1.06
N ALA A 30 3.65 -5.17 -0.08
CA ALA A 30 3.45 -6.47 0.57
C ALA A 30 3.84 -6.46 2.07
N GLY A 31 3.29 -7.41 2.83
CA GLY A 31 3.68 -7.72 4.21
C GLY A 31 2.78 -7.14 5.32
N ASN A 32 3.14 -7.42 6.57
CA ASN A 32 2.49 -6.92 7.77
C ASN A 32 3.55 -6.42 8.79
N PRO A 33 3.73 -5.10 8.99
CA PRO A 33 3.09 -4.00 8.24
C PRO A 33 3.56 -3.97 6.78
N GLY A 34 2.69 -3.51 5.89
CA GLY A 34 2.98 -3.40 4.45
C GLY A 34 4.14 -2.46 4.13
N LYS A 35 5.00 -2.86 3.19
CA LYS A 35 6.12 -2.05 2.66
C LYS A 35 6.09 -2.06 1.13
N VAL A 36 6.49 -0.96 0.51
CA VAL A 36 6.68 -0.90 -0.95
C VAL A 36 7.87 -1.78 -1.30
N ILE A 37 7.65 -2.79 -2.13
CA ILE A 37 8.67 -3.76 -2.56
C ILE A 37 9.11 -3.56 -4.00
N LYS A 38 8.32 -2.82 -4.80
CA LYS A 38 8.62 -2.49 -6.19
C LYS A 38 7.88 -1.20 -6.59
N LYS A 39 8.48 -0.43 -7.50
CA LYS A 39 7.78 0.63 -8.26
C LYS A 39 7.44 0.09 -9.64
N ILE A 40 6.22 0.34 -10.09
CA ILE A 40 5.72 0.03 -11.44
C ILE A 40 5.90 1.26 -12.31
#